data_AF-A0A968FZH2-F1
#
_entry.id   AF-A0A968FZH2-F1
#
_cell.length_a   1.000
_cell.length_b   1.000
_cell.length_c   1.000
_cell.angle_alpha   90.00
_cell.angle_beta   90.00
_cell.angle_gamma   90.00
#
_symmetry.space_group_name_H-M   'P 1'
#
loop_
_entity.id
_entity.type
_entity.pdbx_description
1 polymer ?
#
loop_
_entity_poly.entity_id
_entity_poly.type
_entity_poly.pdbx_seq_one_letter_code
_entity_poly.pdbx_strand_id
1 'polypeptide(L)' 'MAVSAEKITLLKEAQIFSGLNDEELSFVAAKVSLREYKKGQVILYEEDTNRYMYSVIHGEVKVFYTTEEGKESVVAFHG' A
#
# COMPACT_ATOMS: atom_id res chain seq x y z
N MET A 1 15.14 10.14 12.88
CA MET A 1 16.07 9.07 12.50
C MET A 1 15.49 7.66 12.67
N ALA A 2 14.59 7.40 13.64
CA ALA A 2 14.01 6.06 13.85
C ALA A 2 13.05 5.56 12.75
N VAL A 3 12.27 6.45 12.13
CA VAL A 3 11.19 6.08 11.16
C VAL A 3 11.73 5.41 9.89
N SER A 4 12.95 5.71 9.45
CA SER A 4 13.50 5.13 8.22
C SER A 4 13.89 3.66 8.39
N ALA A 5 14.37 3.25 9.57
CA ALA A 5 14.81 1.89 9.84
C ALA A 5 13.64 0.90 9.89
N GLU A 6 12.51 1.32 10.45
CA GLU A 6 11.27 0.55 10.47
C GLU A 6 10.76 0.29 9.04
N LYS A 7 10.69 1.34 8.20
CA LYS A 7 10.27 1.20 6.79
C LYS A 7 11.18 0.25 6.01
N ILE A 8 12.49 0.32 6.20
CA ILE A 8 13.44 -0.59 5.53
C ILE A 8 13.16 -2.04 5.92
N THR A 9 12.86 -2.29 7.21
CA THR A 9 12.54 -3.64 7.69
C THR A 9 11.28 -4.18 6.99
N LEU A 10 10.22 -3.38 6.92
CA LEU A 10 8.99 -3.74 6.20
C LEU A 10 9.23 -3.98 4.71
N LEU A 11 10.04 -3.14 4.06
CA LEU A 11 10.36 -3.31 2.64
C LEU A 11 11.13 -4.61 2.38
N LYS A 12 11.98 -5.06 3.31
CA LYS A 12 12.71 -6.34 3.19
C LYS A 12 11.79 -7.56 3.26
N GLU A 13 10.64 -7.46 3.90
CA GLU A 13 9.65 -8.55 3.97
C GLU A 13 8.88 -8.72 2.65
N ALA A 14 8.74 -7.65 1.87
CA ALA A 14 8.04 -7.68 0.60
C ALA A 14 8.94 -8.20 -0.53
N GLN A 15 8.57 -9.35 -1.11
CA GLN A 15 9.35 -10.03 -2.16
C GLN A 15 9.69 -9.15 -3.37
N ILE A 16 8.84 -8.17 -3.70
CA ILE A 16 9.07 -7.24 -4.81
C ILE A 16 10.35 -6.40 -4.64
N PHE A 17 10.84 -6.23 -3.41
CA PHE A 17 12.08 -5.49 -3.09
C PHE A 17 13.27 -6.40 -2.75
N SER A 18 13.13 -7.73 -2.87
CA SER A 18 14.17 -8.69 -2.50
C SER A 18 15.50 -8.55 -3.27
N GLY A 19 15.46 -7.91 -4.45
CA GLY A 19 16.64 -7.64 -5.26
C GLY A 19 17.38 -6.34 -4.93
N LEU A 20 16.88 -5.53 -3.98
CA LEU A 20 17.46 -4.23 -3.64
C LEU A 20 18.49 -4.35 -2.52
N ASN A 21 19.59 -3.60 -2.63
CA ASN A 21 20.56 -3.46 -1.56
C ASN A 21 20.10 -2.42 -0.49
N ASP A 22 20.86 -2.28 0.60
CA ASP A 22 20.49 -1.41 1.72
C ASP A 22 20.41 0.09 1.36
N GLU A 23 21.23 0.57 0.43
CA GLU A 23 21.19 1.96 -0.04
C GLU A 23 19.95 2.22 -0.90
N GLU A 24 19.63 1.30 -1.81
CA GLU A 24 18.42 1.34 -2.64
C GLU A 24 17.16 1.24 -1.79
N LEU A 25 17.12 0.35 -0.80
CA LEU A 25 16.02 0.24 0.16
C LEU A 25 15.85 1.53 0.96
N SER A 26 16.95 2.18 1.36
CA SER A 26 16.90 3.47 2.06
C SER A 26 16.30 4.57 1.17
N PHE A 27 16.62 4.57 -0.12
CA PHE A 27 16.05 5.49 -1.10
C PHE A 27 14.54 5.27 -1.29
N VAL A 28 14.10 4.01 -1.38
CA VAL A 28 12.66 3.69 -1.46
C VAL A 28 11.94 4.07 -0.16
N ALA A 29 12.51 3.73 1.01
CA ALA A 29 11.94 4.05 2.31
C ALA A 29 11.71 5.56 2.52
N ALA A 30 12.57 6.41 1.93
CA ALA A 30 12.41 7.86 1.96
C ALA A 30 11.17 8.36 1.18
N LYS A 31 10.69 7.60 0.19
CA LYS A 31 9.53 7.94 -0.65
C LYS A 31 8.23 7.28 -0.20
N VAL A 32 8.32 6.22 0.60
CA VAL A 32 7.16 5.51 1.14
C VAL A 32 6.57 6.26 2.34
N SER A 33 5.25 6.26 2.45
CA SER A 33 4.52 6.80 3.60
C SER A 33 3.78 5.69 4.34
N LEU A 34 3.97 5.62 5.66
CA LEU A 34 3.13 4.78 6.52
C LEU A 34 1.87 5.56 6.87
N ARG A 35 0.71 4.93 6.72
CA ARG A 35 -0.59 5.55 6.98
C ARG A 35 -1.50 4.54 7.64
N GLU A 36 -2.23 5.02 8.65
CA GLU A 36 -3.28 4.25 9.31
C GLU A 36 -4.64 4.72 8.80
N TYR A 37 -5.52 3.74 8.58
CA TYR A 37 -6.89 3.97 8.11
C TYR A 37 -7.87 3.28 9.05
N LYS A 38 -8.97 3.97 9.35
CA LYS A 38 -10.10 3.41 10.07
C LYS A 38 -11.02 2.67 9.09
N LYS A 39 -11.80 1.73 9.62
CA LYS A 39 -12.84 1.02 8.85
C LYS A 39 -13.72 2.01 8.08
N GLY A 40 -13.87 1.77 6.78
CA GLY A 40 -14.68 2.59 5.88
C GLY A 40 -13.97 3.80 5.27
N GLN A 41 -12.70 4.09 5.64
CA GLN A 41 -11.93 5.10 4.95
C GLN A 41 -11.39 4.56 3.62
N VAL A 42 -11.47 5.39 2.58
CA VAL A 42 -10.92 5.09 1.25
C VAL A 42 -9.41 5.33 1.26
N ILE A 43 -8.65 4.36 0.78
CA ILE A 43 -7.18 4.44 0.68
C ILE A 43 -6.77 5.10 -0.63
N LEU A 44 -7.29 4.62 -1.76
CA LEU A 44 -7.09 5.15 -3.11
C LEU A 44 -8.43 5.13 -3.88
N TYR A 45 -8.63 6.12 -4.74
CA TYR A 45 -9.68 6.09 -5.76
C TYR A 45 -9.14 5.49 -7.06
N GLU A 46 -10.01 5.06 -7.97
CA GLU A 46 -9.60 4.51 -9.28
C GLU A 46 -8.66 5.45 -10.04
N GLU A 47 -8.98 6.75 -10.02
CA GLU A 47 -8.21 7.87 -10.57
C GLU A 47 -6.75 7.93 -10.05
N ASP A 48 -6.48 7.39 -8.85
CA ASP A 48 -5.17 7.44 -8.18
C ASP A 48 -4.30 6.19 -8.46
N THR A 49 -4.90 5.11 -8.94
CA THR A 49 -4.24 3.80 -9.05
C THR A 49 -3.11 3.74 -10.08
N ASN A 50 -3.09 4.67 -11.04
CA ASN A 50 -1.99 4.81 -12.00
C ASN A 50 -0.75 5.53 -11.42
N ARG A 51 -0.87 6.14 -10.23
CA ARG A 51 0.18 6.96 -9.60
C ARG A 51 0.72 6.35 -8.32
N TYR A 52 -0.09 5.55 -7.62
CA TYR A 52 0.27 5.01 -6.33
C TYR A 52 0.10 3.49 -6.29
N MET A 53 0.98 2.86 -5.53
CA MET A 53 0.83 1.49 -5.06
C MET A 53 0.70 1.54 -3.54
N TYR A 54 -0.02 0.56 -2.98
CA TYR A 54 -0.07 0.34 -1.53
C TYR A 54 0.30 -1.10 -1.20
N SER A 55 0.67 -1.33 0.06
CA SER A 55 0.85 -2.65 0.64
C SER A 55 0.23 -2.63 2.04
N VAL A 56 -0.46 -3.72 2.40
CA VAL A 56 -1.12 -3.85 3.69
C VAL A 56 -0.15 -4.50 4.66
N ILE A 57 0.19 -3.80 5.75
CA ILE A 57 1.04 -4.34 6.82
C ILE A 57 0.19 -5.11 7.83
N HIS A 58 -1.00 -4.58 8.13
CA HIS A 58 -1.94 -5.18 9.05
C HIS A 58 -3.37 -4.70 8.73
N GLY A 59 -4.32 -5.63 8.76
CA GLY A 59 -5.73 -5.37 8.49
C GLY A 59 -6.20 -6.00 7.18
N GLU A 60 -7.31 -5.51 6.65
CA GLU A 60 -7.89 -5.98 5.40
C GLU A 60 -8.46 -4.80 4.61
N VAL A 61 -8.25 -4.82 3.30
CA VAL A 61 -8.69 -3.81 2.34
C VAL A 61 -9.60 -4.47 1.31
N LYS A 62 -10.81 -3.92 1.16
CA LYS A 62 -11.75 -4.31 0.10
C LYS A 62 -11.49 -3.48 -1.15
N VAL A 63 -11.20 -4.12 -2.27
CA VAL A 63 -11.15 -3.47 -3.59
C VAL A 63 -12.45 -3.71 -4.31
N PHE A 64 -13.09 -2.62 -4.75
CA PHE A 64 -14.35 -2.67 -5.46
C PHE A 64 -14.41 -1.53 -6.48
N TYR A 65 -15.26 -1.70 -7.49
CA TYR A 65 -15.68 -0.62 -8.38
C TYR A 65 -17.19 -0.47 -8.30
N THR A 66 -17.68 0.69 -8.71
CA THR A 66 -19.11 0.99 -8.78
C THR A 66 -19.59 0.82 -10.21
N THR A 67 -20.66 0.06 -10.43
CA THR A 67 -21.27 -0.09 -11.75
C THR A 67 -22.00 1.19 -12.17
N GLU A 68 -22.37 1.30 -13.44
CA GLU A 68 -23.19 2.41 -13.94
C GLU A 68 -24.53 2.56 -13.19
N GLU A 69 -25.06 1.47 -12.63
CA GLU A 69 -26.28 1.44 -11.81
C GLU A 69 -26.03 1.87 -10.34
N GLY A 70 -24.80 2.22 -9.96
CA GLY A 70 -24.44 2.60 -8.60
C GLY A 70 -24.21 1.44 -7.63
N LYS A 71 -24.11 0.19 -8.12
CA LYS A 71 -23.86 -0.99 -7.26
C LYS A 71 -22.37 -1.24 -7.10
N GLU A 72 -21.93 -1.58 -5.89
CA GLU A 72 -20.55 -2.01 -5.64
C GLU A 72 -20.35 -3.46 -6.11
N SER A 73 -19.31 -3.69 -6.91
CA SER A 73 -18.81 -5.01 -7.27
C SER A 73 -17.43 -5.22 -6.68
N VAL A 74 -17.27 -6.25 -5.85
CA VAL A 74 -16.00 -6.55 -5.18
C VAL A 74 -15.08 -7.30 -6.13
N VAL A 75 -13.85 -6.82 -6.26
CA VAL A 75 -12.80 -7.41 -7.08
C VAL A 75 -11.91 -8.33 -6.25
N ALA A 76 -11.50 -7.86 -5.07
CA ALA A 76 -10.57 -8.56 -4.20
C ALA A 76 -10.64 -8.07 -2.76
N PHE A 77 -10.10 -8.89 -1.86
CA PHE A 77 -9.70 -8.50 -0.52
C PHE A 77 -8.19 -8.68 -0.40
N HIS A 78 -7.50 -7.67 0.14
CA HIS A 78 -6.05 -7.68 0.34
C HIS A 78 -5.74 -7.53 1.84
N GLY A 79 -4.81 -8.32 2.36
CA GLY A 79 -4.37 -8.31 3.76
C GLY A 79 -2.96 -8.83 3.89
#